data_AF-A0A9W9RI73-F1
#
_entry.id   AF-A0A9W9RI73-F1
#
_cell.length_a   1.000
_cell.length_b   1.000
_cell.length_c   1.000
_cell.angle_alpha   90.00
_cell.angle_beta   90.00
_cell.angle_gamma   90.00
#
_symmetry.space_group_name_H-M   'P 1'
#
loop_
_entity.id
_entity.type
_entity.pdbx_description
1 polymer ?
#
loop_
_entity_poly.entity_id
_entity_poly.type
_entity_poly.pdbx_seq_one_letter_code
_entity_poly.pdbx_strand_id
1 'polypeptide(L)'
;MSSPLDDQAMSQLQSQQSELLDKIDELRAIGIGGLVGLPQIIVCGNQSSGKSSVLEAISRVRFPSKSNICTRFATEIVLRRSPTEKIKVSIEPEDSRKDEQEQQRL
;
A
#
# COMPACT_ATOMS: atom_id res chain seq x y z
N MET A 1 11.87 20.39 6.77
CA MET A 1 12.97 20.58 5.82
C MET A 1 13.67 19.23 5.72
N SER A 2 13.57 18.53 4.59
CA SER A 2 14.27 17.24 4.38
C SER A 2 15.77 17.49 4.39
N SER A 3 16.56 16.53 4.87
CA SER A 3 18.01 16.67 4.86
C SER A 3 18.52 16.43 3.43
N PRO A 4 19.66 17.01 3.03
CA PRO A 4 20.25 16.78 1.70
C PRO A 4 20.55 15.30 1.39
N LEU A 5 20.79 14.52 2.45
CA LEU A 5 21.00 13.07 2.38
C LEU A 5 19.70 12.33 2.05
N ASP A 6 18.56 12.81 2.57
CA ASP A 6 17.24 12.25 2.24
C ASP A 6 16.91 12.49 0.77
N ASP A 7 17.19 13.68 0.24
CA ASP A 7 16.89 14.01 -1.16
C ASP A 7 17.77 13.22 -2.14
N GLN A 8 19.05 12.99 -1.82
CA GLN A 8 19.94 12.13 -2.61
C GLN A 8 19.54 10.65 -2.57
N ALA A 9 19.23 10.10 -1.38
CA ALA A 9 18.76 8.73 -1.25
C ALA A 9 17.43 8.52 -1.99
N MET A 10 16.51 9.49 -1.88
CA MET A 10 15.26 9.48 -2.61
C MET A 10 15.46 9.62 -4.12
N SER A 11 16.47 10.36 -4.56
CA SER A 11 16.85 10.49 -5.98
C SER A 11 17.44 9.22 -6.58
N GLN A 12 18.25 8.46 -5.83
CA GLN A 12 18.75 7.16 -6.28
C GLN A 12 17.62 6.11 -6.42
N LEU A 13 16.57 6.22 -5.62
CA LEU A 13 15.35 5.43 -5.75
C LEU A 13 14.45 5.89 -6.93
N GLN A 14 14.73 7.02 -7.61
CA GLN A 14 13.78 7.67 -8.53
C GLN A 14 13.72 7.09 -9.94
N SER A 15 14.82 6.77 -10.61
CA SER A 15 14.78 6.63 -12.07
C SER A 15 14.69 5.21 -12.61
N GLN A 16 15.39 4.23 -12.02
CA GLN A 16 15.43 2.86 -12.59
C GLN A 16 14.47 1.87 -11.93
N GLN A 17 14.00 2.15 -10.72
CA GLN A 17 13.23 1.20 -9.93
C GLN A 17 11.71 1.37 -10.08
N SER A 18 11.23 2.51 -10.57
CA SER A 18 9.78 2.76 -10.71
C SER A 18 9.11 1.79 -11.68
N GLU A 19 9.70 1.57 -12.86
CA GLU A 19 9.15 0.65 -13.87
C GLU A 19 9.10 -0.80 -13.35
N LEU A 20 10.10 -1.22 -12.58
CA LEU A 20 10.12 -2.54 -11.95
C LEU A 20 9.00 -2.69 -10.92
N LEU A 21 8.79 -1.67 -10.07
CA LEU A 21 7.71 -1.67 -9.09
C LEU A 21 6.33 -1.67 -9.77
N ASP A 22 6.17 -0.96 -10.89
CA ASP A 22 4.95 -1.00 -11.69
C ASP A 22 4.67 -2.41 -12.21
N LYS A 23 5.70 -3.10 -12.73
CA LYS A 23 5.58 -4.49 -13.17
C LYS A 23 5.25 -5.46 -12.04
N ILE A 24 5.83 -5.27 -10.86
CA ILE A 24 5.51 -6.10 -9.68
C ILE A 24 4.03 -5.98 -9.32
N ASP A 25 3.46 -4.77 -9.38
CA ASP A 25 2.05 -4.58 -9.07
C ASP A 25 1.11 -5.03 -10.20
N GLU A 26 1.51 -4.90 -11.47
CA GLU A 26 0.79 -5.52 -12.59
C GLU A 26 0.70 -7.04 -12.40
N LEU A 27 1.80 -7.70 -12.02
CA LEU A 27 1.83 -9.13 -11.70
C LEU A 27 0.96 -9.46 -10.49
N ARG A 28 0.93 -8.59 -9.47
CA ARG A 28 0.05 -8.78 -8.30
C ARG A 28 -1.42 -8.70 -8.70
N ALA A 29 -1.79 -7.73 -9.54
CA ALA A 29 -3.18 -7.52 -9.97
C ALA A 29 -3.77 -8.70 -10.74
N ILE A 30 -2.94 -9.50 -11.42
CA ILE A 30 -3.37 -10.72 -12.12
C ILE A 30 -3.30 -11.98 -11.24
N GLY A 31 -3.10 -11.84 -9.92
CA GLY A 31 -3.15 -12.95 -8.96
C GLY A 31 -1.92 -13.87 -8.96
N ILE A 32 -0.83 -13.50 -9.65
CA ILE A 32 0.39 -14.31 -9.72
C ILE A 32 1.10 -14.45 -8.37
N GLY A 33 0.83 -13.57 -7.41
CA GLY A 33 1.40 -13.63 -6.05
C GLY A 33 1.13 -14.94 -5.30
N GLY A 34 0.12 -15.72 -5.69
CA GLY A 34 -0.14 -17.06 -5.15
C GLY A 34 0.75 -18.16 -5.74
N LEU A 35 1.39 -17.91 -6.88
CA LEU A 35 2.26 -18.86 -7.61
C LEU A 35 3.74 -18.54 -7.41
N VAL A 36 4.10 -17.26 -7.29
CA VAL A 36 5.47 -16.79 -7.06
C VAL A 36 5.49 -15.66 -6.03
N GLY A 37 6.51 -15.64 -5.19
CA GLY A 37 6.70 -14.59 -4.19
C GLY A 37 7.06 -13.26 -4.86
N LEU A 38 6.11 -12.32 -4.87
CA LEU A 38 6.37 -10.94 -5.30
C LEU A 38 7.00 -10.13 -4.14
N PRO A 39 7.92 -9.20 -4.42
CA PRO A 39 8.51 -8.35 -3.38
C PRO A 39 7.44 -7.56 -2.60
N GLN A 40 7.50 -7.61 -1.27
CA GLN A 40 6.58 -6.94 -0.36
C GLN A 40 7.31 -6.50 0.91
N ILE A 41 6.85 -5.41 1.52
CA ILE A 41 7.29 -4.97 2.86
C ILE A 41 6.16 -5.29 3.84
N ILE A 42 6.47 -6.07 4.86
CA ILE A 42 5.52 -6.47 5.90
C ILE A 42 5.99 -5.91 7.24
N VAL A 43 5.08 -5.25 7.98
CA VAL A 43 5.36 -4.72 9.32
C VAL A 43 4.66 -5.60 10.37
N CYS A 44 5.44 -6.40 11.10
CA CYS A 44 4.96 -7.33 12.12
C CYS A 44 5.26 -6.85 13.55
N GLY A 45 4.39 -7.19 14.51
CA GLY A 45 4.60 -6.86 15.93
C GLY A 45 3.33 -6.92 16.77
N ASN A 46 3.49 -6.92 18.10
CA ASN A 46 2.39 -7.01 19.07
C ASN A 46 1.35 -5.88 18.92
N GLN A 47 0.14 -6.07 19.45
CA GLN A 47 -0.85 -5.00 19.50
C GLN A 47 -0.25 -3.72 20.11
N SER A 48 -0.53 -2.57 19.50
CA SER A 48 0.00 -1.26 19.95
C SER A 48 1.52 -1.06 19.82
N SER A 49 2.25 -1.93 19.11
CA SER A 49 3.71 -1.77 18.88
C SER A 49 4.10 -0.71 17.85
N GLY A 50 3.19 0.19 17.45
CA GLY A 50 3.47 1.25 16.47
C GLY A 50 3.51 0.81 15.00
N LYS A 51 3.00 -0.38 14.64
CA LYS A 51 2.95 -0.85 13.23
C LYS A 51 2.30 0.17 12.30
N SER A 52 1.14 0.70 12.68
CA SER A 52 0.44 1.72 11.92
C SER A 52 1.26 3.01 11.83
N SER A 53 1.95 3.42 12.90
CA SER A 53 2.82 4.59 12.89
C SER A 53 4.02 4.44 11.96
N VAL A 54 4.60 3.24 11.85
CA VAL A 54 5.65 2.95 10.85
C VAL A 54 5.09 3.06 9.43
N LEU A 55 3.92 2.45 9.18
CA LEU A 55 3.25 2.56 7.88
C LEU A 55 2.85 4.00 7.57
N GLU A 56 2.39 4.78 8.53
CA GLU A 56 2.10 6.23 8.39
C GLU A 56 3.36 7.03 8.04
N ALA A 57 4.49 6.75 8.70
CA ALA A 57 5.74 7.46 8.44
C ALA A 57 6.28 7.19 7.02
N ILE A 58 6.16 5.95 6.54
CA ILE A 58 6.58 5.53 5.20
C ILE A 58 5.59 6.05 4.15
N SER A 59 4.30 5.78 4.33
CA SER A 59 3.28 6.08 3.32
C SER A 59 2.80 7.52 3.30
N ARG A 60 3.01 8.26 4.39
CA ARG A 60 2.42 9.58 4.65
C ARG A 60 0.88 9.59 4.66
N VAL A 61 0.24 8.42 4.63
CA VAL A 61 -1.21 8.24 4.79
C VAL A 61 -1.49 8.02 6.27
N ARG A 62 -2.52 8.69 6.81
CA ARG A 62 -2.96 8.49 8.19
C ARG A 62 -3.73 7.19 8.34
N PHE A 63 -3.36 6.39 9.32
CA PHE A 63 -4.06 5.15 9.67
C PHE A 63 -4.99 5.40 10.86
N PRO A 64 -6.17 4.74 10.93
CA PRO A 64 -7.07 4.89 12.06
C PRO A 64 -6.42 4.46 13.39
N SER A 65 -6.40 5.36 14.38
CA SER A 65 -5.80 5.16 15.70
C SER A 65 -6.82 5.22 16.84
N LYS A 66 -7.94 4.49 16.73
CA LYS A 66 -8.91 4.37 17.85
C LYS A 66 -8.53 3.19 18.76
N SER A 67 -8.67 3.40 20.08
CA SER A 67 -8.14 2.57 21.17
C SER A 67 -8.54 1.09 21.14
N ASN A 68 -9.63 0.72 20.45
CA ASN A 68 -10.21 -0.61 20.62
C ASN A 68 -10.05 -1.53 19.39
N ILE A 69 -9.78 -1.01 18.19
CA ILE A 69 -9.53 -1.85 16.99
C ILE A 69 -8.58 -1.12 16.04
N CYS A 70 -7.37 -1.64 15.92
CA CYS A 70 -6.36 -1.22 14.95
C CYS A 70 -6.60 -2.03 13.67
N THR A 71 -7.14 -1.38 12.63
CA THR A 71 -7.38 -1.94 11.27
C THR A 71 -8.51 -2.98 11.18
N ARG A 72 -9.70 -2.55 10.72
CA ARG A 72 -10.87 -3.43 10.49
C ARG A 72 -10.90 -4.08 9.11
N PHE A 73 -10.22 -3.48 8.14
CA PHE A 73 -10.15 -3.92 6.76
C PHE A 73 -8.68 -4.02 6.37
N ALA A 74 -8.32 -5.05 5.60
CA ALA A 74 -7.03 -5.06 4.93
C ALA A 74 -6.97 -3.81 4.03
N THR A 75 -5.99 -2.94 4.27
CA THR A 75 -5.81 -1.70 3.50
C THR A 75 -4.55 -1.84 2.67
N GLU A 76 -4.69 -1.89 1.35
CA GLU A 76 -3.56 -1.78 0.44
C GLU A 76 -3.25 -0.30 0.18
N ILE A 77 -1.98 0.07 0.27
CA ILE A 77 -1.51 1.41 -0.08
C ILE A 77 -0.47 1.25 -1.18
N VAL A 78 -0.79 1.75 -2.37
CA VAL A 78 0.13 1.79 -3.51
C VAL A 78 0.58 3.23 -3.72
N LEU A 79 1.86 3.49 -3.48
CA LEU A 79 2.45 4.81 -3.68
C LEU A 79 3.15 4.85 -5.04
N ARG A 80 2.75 5.79 -5.89
CA ARG A 80 3.35 6.01 -7.20
C ARG A 80 3.91 7.42 -7.30
N ARG A 81 5.09 7.54 -7.90
CA ARG A 81 5.58 8.85 -8.34
C ARG A 81 4.89 9.20 -9.63
N SER A 82 4.31 10.39 -9.69
CA SER A 82 3.67 10.93 -10.88
C SER A 82 3.97 12.42 -10.97
N PRO A 83 4.17 12.99 -12.17
CA PRO A 83 4.29 14.44 -12.33
C PRO A 83 3.00 15.18 -11.93
N THR A 84 1.88 14.45 -11.85
CA THR A 84 0.58 14.98 -11.44
C THR A 84 0.12 14.28 -10.16
N GLU A 85 -0.31 15.06 -9.17
CA GLU A 85 -0.93 14.51 -7.96
C GLU A 85 -2.28 13.88 -8.31
N LYS A 86 -2.45 12.59 -7.96
CA LYS A 86 -3.67 11.83 -8.20
C LYS A 86 -3.89 10.85 -7.04
N ILE A 87 -5.15 10.69 -6.65
CA ILE A 87 -5.58 9.71 -5.64
C ILE A 87 -6.67 8.85 -6.27
N LYS A 88 -6.51 7.52 -6.18
CA LYS A 88 -7.53 6.53 -6.53
C LYS A 88 -7.88 5.74 -5.27
N VAL A 89 -9.17 5.60 -4.97
CA VAL A 89 -9.68 4.81 -3.86
C VAL A 89 -10.69 3.82 -4.43
N SER A 90 -10.51 2.53 -4.12
CA SER A 90 -11.46 1.46 -4.46
C SER A 90 -11.61 0.50 -3.29
N ILE A 91 -12.73 -0.22 -3.26
CA ILE A 91 -12.96 -1.33 -2.35
C ILE A 91 -12.98 -2.59 -3.21
N GLU A 92 -12.03 -3.49 -2.99
CA GLU A 92 -12.02 -4.79 -3.67
C GLU A 92 -12.82 -5.80 -2.83
N PRO A 93 -13.96 -6.32 -3.34
CA PRO A 93 -14.71 -7.36 -2.65
C PRO A 93 -13.98 -8.71 -2.71
N GLU A 94 -14.26 -9.60 -1.77
CA GLU A 94 -13.77 -10.98 -1.81
C GLU A 94 -14.43 -11.75 -2.97
N ASP A 95 -13.66 -12.55 -3.71
CA ASP A 95 -14.13 -13.33 -4.87
C ASP A 95 -15.33 -14.25 -4.55
N SER A 96 -15.49 -14.66 -3.29
CA SER A 96 -16.61 -15.49 -2.83
C SER A 96 -17.91 -14.71 -2.58
N ARG A 97 -17.93 -13.38 -2.64
CA ARG A 97 -19.17 -12.59 -2.54
C ARG A 97 -19.96 -12.72 -3.83
N LYS A 98 -21.05 -13.50 -3.81
CA LYS A 98 -21.90 -13.80 -4.98
C LYS A 98 -23.07 -12.82 -5.22
N ASP A 99 -23.30 -11.86 -4.31
CA ASP A 99 -24.43 -10.95 -4.41
C ASP A 99 -24.06 -9.70 -5.21
N GLU A 100 -24.54 -9.64 -6.46
CA GLU A 100 -24.31 -8.52 -7.38
C GLU A 100 -24.86 -7.18 -6.86
N GLN A 101 -25.93 -7.19 -6.05
CA GLN A 101 -26.49 -5.95 -5.50
C GLN A 101 -25.61 -5.37 -4.39
N GLU A 102 -25.00 -6.24 -3.59
CA GLU A 102 -24.07 -5.85 -2.53
C GLU A 102 -22.70 -5.44 -3.10
N GLN A 103 -22.29 -6.01 -4.24
CA GLN A 103 -21.09 -5.58 -4.99
C GLN A 103 -21.23 -4.17 -5.57
N GLN A 104 -22.42 -3.79 -6.08
CA GLN A 104 -22.68 -2.45 -6.63
C GLN A 104 -22.78 -1.34 -5.56
N ARG A 105 -22.87 -1.71 -4.28
CA ARG A 105 -22.95 -0.78 -3.14
C ARG A 105 -21.59 -0.37 -2.58
N LEU A 106 -20.51 -0.99 -3.03
CA LEU A 106 -19.12 -0.73 -2.64
C LEU A 106 -18.41 0.12 -3.68
#